data_AF-A0A075A5D3-F1
#
_entry.id   AF-A0A075A5D3-F1
#
_cell.length_a   1.000
_cell.length_b   1.000
_cell.length_c   1.000
_cell.angle_alpha   90.00
_cell.angle_beta   90.00
_cell.angle_gamma   90.00
#
_symmetry.space_group_name_H-M   'P 1'
#
loop_
_entity.id
_entity.type
_entity.pdbx_description
1 polymer ?
#
loop_
_entity_poly.entity_id
_entity_poly.type
_entity_poly.pdbx_seq_one_letter_code
_entity_poly.pdbx_strand_id
1 'polypeptide(L)'
;MQFHDLSVNETARTPCVDQSTESDAIDFDSCDGMRQAVFYCRLSQPSFVMQYIQQLIRRDRKNVDEILTAPEGQDVTVWKYEHLRQFCMELNGLAVRLQEQCTPQSCRQMTATEQWIFLCAAHKTPKECSAIDYTRHTLDGAACLLNSSKYFPSRVSIKANSVNRLDSVCRRVYRIFSHAYFHHRQIFDQFEDATALCERFTTYVLKYNLMSKDNLIVPIAGAADSAAMEAQI
;
A
#
# COMPACT_ATOMS: atom_id res chain seq x y z
N MET A 1 -24.15 -35.58 -43.43
CA MET A 1 -23.82 -34.85 -44.68
C MET A 1 -25.13 -34.46 -45.33
N GLN A 2 -25.45 -33.18 -45.37
CA GLN A 2 -26.21 -32.55 -46.46
C GLN A 2 -26.23 -31.05 -46.21
N PHE A 3 -25.52 -30.33 -47.09
CA PHE A 3 -25.68 -28.91 -47.32
C PHE A 3 -26.91 -28.72 -48.23
N HIS A 4 -27.66 -27.65 -48.01
CA HIS A 4 -28.49 -27.04 -49.04
C HIS A 4 -28.25 -25.54 -49.00
N ASP A 5 -27.97 -24.99 -50.18
CA ASP A 5 -27.79 -23.56 -50.42
C ASP A 5 -28.66 -23.19 -51.64
N LEU A 6 -28.84 -21.88 -51.83
CA LEU A 6 -29.52 -21.18 -52.94
C LEU A 6 -31.07 -21.12 -52.80
N SER A 7 -31.77 -20.00 -53.04
CA SER A 7 -31.42 -18.77 -53.76
C SER A 7 -32.29 -17.57 -53.34
N VAL A 8 -31.87 -16.39 -53.81
CA VAL A 8 -32.28 -15.00 -53.54
C VAL A 8 -33.45 -14.57 -54.43
N ASN A 9 -34.31 -13.64 -53.99
CA ASN A 9 -34.80 -12.58 -54.90
C ASN A 9 -35.23 -11.28 -54.21
N GLU A 10 -34.91 -10.17 -54.87
CA GLU A 10 -35.02 -8.75 -54.51
C GLU A 10 -36.45 -8.18 -54.52
N THR A 11 -36.71 -7.07 -53.80
CA THR A 11 -36.93 -5.72 -54.39
C THR A 11 -37.34 -4.66 -53.35
N ALA A 12 -36.84 -3.43 -53.58
CA ALA A 12 -36.88 -2.25 -52.70
C ALA A 12 -38.07 -1.30 -52.97
N ARG A 13 -38.37 -0.40 -52.00
CA ARG A 13 -38.73 1.03 -52.20
C ARG A 13 -38.86 1.81 -50.87
N THR A 14 -38.14 2.93 -50.78
CA THR A 14 -38.14 3.99 -49.73
C THR A 14 -39.27 5.03 -49.97
N PRO A 15 -39.65 5.91 -49.00
CA PRO A 15 -38.91 7.16 -48.73
C PRO A 15 -38.92 7.71 -47.27
N CYS A 16 -37.97 8.61 -46.98
CA CYS A 16 -37.79 9.40 -45.74
C CYS A 16 -38.91 10.40 -45.45
N VAL A 17 -39.12 10.79 -44.17
CA VAL A 17 -39.10 12.19 -43.64
C VAL A 17 -38.93 12.15 -42.11
N ASP A 18 -38.08 13.05 -41.63
CA ASP A 18 -37.67 13.34 -40.25
C ASP A 18 -38.72 14.20 -39.51
N GLN A 19 -39.00 13.92 -38.23
CA GLN A 19 -39.64 14.87 -37.31
C GLN A 19 -39.43 14.44 -35.85
N SER A 20 -38.59 15.20 -35.17
CA SER A 20 -38.39 15.26 -33.73
C SER A 20 -39.63 15.81 -33.01
N THR A 21 -40.08 15.14 -31.94
CA THR A 21 -40.69 15.75 -30.75
C THR A 21 -40.45 14.86 -29.53
N GLU A 22 -40.33 15.53 -28.38
CA GLU A 22 -39.70 15.12 -27.13
C GLU A 22 -40.46 14.10 -26.27
N SER A 23 -39.71 13.58 -25.28
CA SER A 23 -40.13 13.18 -23.93
C SER A 23 -40.47 11.72 -23.66
N ASP A 24 -39.44 10.87 -23.73
CA ASP A 24 -39.27 9.82 -22.72
C ASP A 24 -37.91 10.04 -22.05
N ALA A 25 -37.94 10.56 -20.82
CA ALA A 25 -36.77 10.70 -19.99
C ALA A 25 -36.22 9.29 -19.70
N ILE A 26 -35.11 8.94 -20.35
CA ILE A 26 -34.31 7.79 -19.98
C ILE A 26 -33.66 8.13 -18.65
N ASP A 27 -34.13 7.45 -17.61
CA ASP A 27 -33.67 7.55 -16.24
C ASP A 27 -32.13 7.40 -16.15
N PHE A 28 -31.47 8.45 -15.66
CA PHE A 28 -30.00 8.60 -15.63
C PHE A 28 -29.35 7.77 -14.49
N ASP A 29 -30.14 7.09 -13.66
CA ASP A 29 -29.70 6.38 -12.46
C ASP A 29 -29.16 4.95 -12.70
N SER A 30 -29.27 4.42 -13.93
CA SER A 30 -28.84 3.04 -14.25
C SER A 30 -27.35 2.94 -14.62
N CYS A 31 -26.70 4.06 -14.99
CA CYS A 31 -25.35 4.04 -15.53
C CYS A 31 -24.24 4.00 -14.45
N ASP A 32 -24.52 4.46 -13.23
CA ASP A 32 -23.57 4.43 -12.12
C ASP A 32 -23.37 3.00 -11.58
N GLY A 33 -24.43 2.20 -11.49
CA GLY A 33 -24.34 0.81 -11.05
C GLY A 33 -23.44 -0.06 -11.93
N MET A 34 -23.47 0.15 -13.25
CA MET A 34 -22.64 -0.61 -14.20
C MET A 34 -21.18 -0.15 -14.17
N ARG A 35 -20.92 1.15 -13.97
CA ARG A 35 -19.56 1.69 -13.75
C ARG A 35 -18.97 1.17 -12.44
N GLN A 36 -19.76 1.15 -11.37
CA GLN A 36 -19.38 0.63 -10.07
C GLN A 36 -19.07 -0.88 -10.16
N ALA A 37 -19.93 -1.67 -10.81
CA ALA A 37 -19.72 -3.11 -10.99
C ALA A 37 -18.48 -3.44 -11.84
N VAL A 38 -18.21 -2.67 -12.90
CA VAL A 38 -17.00 -2.84 -13.72
C VAL A 38 -15.74 -2.43 -12.96
N PHE A 39 -15.81 -1.39 -12.14
CA PHE A 39 -14.73 -0.98 -11.23
C PHE A 39 -14.42 -2.08 -10.21
N TYR A 40 -15.44 -2.68 -9.58
CA TYR A 40 -15.28 -3.80 -8.66
C TYR A 40 -14.73 -5.06 -9.32
N CYS A 41 -15.22 -5.41 -10.52
CA CYS A 41 -14.69 -6.53 -11.28
C CYS A 41 -13.20 -6.34 -11.63
N ARG A 42 -12.75 -5.10 -11.88
CA ARG A 42 -11.33 -4.79 -12.10
C ARG A 42 -10.49 -4.89 -10.82
N LEU A 43 -11.02 -4.52 -9.66
CA LEU A 43 -10.35 -4.66 -8.35
C LEU A 43 -10.18 -6.12 -7.89
N SER A 44 -10.82 -7.09 -8.55
CA SER A 44 -10.48 -8.51 -8.37
C SER A 44 -9.04 -8.85 -8.80
N GLN A 45 -8.42 -8.01 -9.65
CA GLN A 45 -7.05 -8.21 -10.11
C GLN A 45 -6.04 -7.49 -9.19
N PRO A 46 -4.99 -8.15 -8.69
CA PRO A 46 -4.08 -7.56 -7.70
C PRO A 46 -3.25 -6.40 -8.26
N SER A 47 -2.97 -6.45 -9.57
CA SER A 47 -2.34 -5.36 -10.30
C SER A 47 -3.21 -4.10 -10.30
N PHE A 48 -4.54 -4.23 -10.30
CA PHE A 48 -5.46 -3.11 -10.28
C PHE A 48 -5.59 -2.51 -8.89
N VAL A 49 -5.58 -3.33 -7.83
CA VAL A 49 -5.54 -2.84 -6.42
C VAL A 49 -4.32 -1.95 -6.19
N MET A 50 -3.13 -2.42 -6.60
CA MET A 50 -1.91 -1.64 -6.50
C MET A 50 -1.98 -0.32 -7.30
N GLN A 51 -2.48 -0.36 -8.53
CA GLN A 51 -2.66 0.85 -9.36
C GLN A 51 -3.64 1.84 -8.72
N TYR A 52 -4.72 1.33 -8.13
CA TYR A 52 -5.73 2.14 -7.47
C TYR A 52 -5.16 2.84 -6.23
N ILE A 53 -4.43 2.13 -5.38
CA ILE A 53 -3.70 2.72 -4.23
C ILE A 53 -2.77 3.85 -4.72
N GLN A 54 -2.01 3.62 -5.79
CA GLN A 54 -1.12 4.63 -6.35
C GLN A 54 -1.87 5.85 -6.91
N GLN A 55 -3.05 5.66 -7.49
CA GLN A 55 -3.89 6.77 -7.95
C GLN A 55 -4.41 7.61 -6.77
N LEU A 56 -4.87 6.97 -5.68
CA LEU A 56 -5.30 7.69 -4.47
C LEU A 56 -4.14 8.52 -3.89
N ILE A 57 -2.95 7.93 -3.77
CA ILE A 57 -1.74 8.61 -3.29
C ILE A 57 -1.37 9.80 -4.19
N ARG A 58 -1.45 9.65 -5.51
CA ARG A 58 -1.14 10.74 -6.46
C ARG A 58 -2.16 11.86 -6.44
N ARG A 59 -3.44 11.54 -6.19
CA ARG A 59 -4.51 12.53 -6.12
C ARG A 59 -4.35 13.41 -4.88
N ASP A 60 -4.24 12.79 -3.70
CA ASP A 60 -3.97 13.49 -2.46
C ASP A 60 -3.25 12.59 -1.46
N ARG A 61 -1.93 12.74 -1.37
CA ARG A 61 -1.09 11.95 -0.48
C ARG A 61 -1.38 12.17 1.02
N LYS A 62 -2.03 13.28 1.38
CA LYS A 62 -2.39 13.63 2.76
C LYS A 62 -3.78 13.15 3.16
N ASN A 63 -4.61 12.72 2.21
CA ASN A 63 -5.90 12.10 2.53
C ASN A 63 -5.72 10.64 2.96
N VAL A 64 -5.10 10.46 4.14
CA VAL A 64 -4.72 9.15 4.70
C VAL A 64 -5.95 8.25 4.87
N ASP A 65 -7.06 8.79 5.35
CA ASP A 65 -8.27 8.03 5.60
C ASP A 65 -8.85 7.42 4.32
N GLU A 66 -8.89 8.20 3.25
CA GLU A 66 -9.36 7.72 1.95
C GLU A 66 -8.39 6.71 1.34
N ILE A 67 -7.07 7.00 1.35
CA ILE A 67 -6.05 6.10 0.82
C ILE A 67 -6.12 4.72 1.49
N LEU A 68 -6.38 4.68 2.80
CA LEU A 68 -6.39 3.46 3.58
C LEU A 68 -7.77 2.81 3.68
N THR A 69 -8.82 3.36 3.11
CA THR A 69 -10.15 2.75 3.15
C THR A 69 -10.34 1.86 1.93
N ALA A 70 -10.51 0.56 2.17
CA ALA A 70 -10.78 -0.38 1.09
C ALA A 70 -12.11 -0.04 0.42
N PRO A 71 -12.18 -0.04 -0.92
CA PRO A 71 -13.45 0.04 -1.63
C PRO A 71 -14.42 -1.05 -1.18
N GLU A 72 -15.71 -0.78 -1.27
CA GLU A 72 -16.73 -1.77 -0.95
C GLU A 72 -16.54 -3.04 -1.79
N GLY A 73 -16.76 -4.21 -1.19
CA GLY A 73 -16.55 -5.51 -1.84
C GLY A 73 -15.09 -5.94 -2.03
N GLN A 74 -14.11 -5.08 -1.76
CA GLN A 74 -12.69 -5.46 -1.80
C GLN A 74 -12.31 -6.33 -0.60
N ASP A 75 -11.58 -7.43 -0.85
CA ASP A 75 -10.99 -8.25 0.21
C ASP A 75 -9.97 -7.41 1.00
N VAL A 76 -10.28 -7.16 2.28
CA VAL A 76 -9.46 -6.39 3.23
C VAL A 76 -8.08 -7.01 3.41
N THR A 77 -7.94 -8.33 3.30
CA THR A 77 -6.66 -9.03 3.42
C THR A 77 -5.75 -8.75 2.22
N VAL A 78 -6.32 -8.78 1.01
CA VAL A 78 -5.62 -8.38 -0.22
C VAL A 78 -5.24 -6.90 -0.13
N TRP A 79 -6.15 -6.07 0.36
CA TRP A 79 -5.93 -4.63 0.56
C TRP A 79 -4.73 -4.35 1.49
N LYS A 80 -4.70 -4.99 2.67
CA LYS A 80 -3.55 -4.92 3.60
C LYS A 80 -2.25 -5.35 2.92
N TYR A 81 -2.28 -6.48 2.22
CA TYR A 81 -1.11 -7.03 1.55
C TYR A 81 -0.56 -6.08 0.47
N GLU A 82 -1.41 -5.53 -0.40
CA GLU A 82 -0.95 -4.61 -1.46
C GLU A 82 -0.50 -3.25 -0.89
N HIS A 83 -1.15 -2.75 0.16
CA HIS A 83 -0.63 -1.57 0.89
C HIS A 83 0.77 -1.80 1.45
N LEU A 84 1.02 -2.95 2.09
CA LEU A 84 2.34 -3.24 2.62
C LEU A 84 3.40 -3.34 1.52
N ARG A 85 3.05 -3.87 0.34
CA ARG A 85 3.93 -3.86 -0.84
C ARG A 85 4.22 -2.43 -1.31
N GLN A 86 3.19 -1.58 -1.36
CA GLN A 86 3.31 -0.17 -1.73
C GLN A 86 4.22 0.59 -0.75
N PHE A 87 4.04 0.39 0.57
CA PHE A 87 4.91 0.99 1.60
C PHE A 87 6.37 0.56 1.45
N CYS A 88 6.64 -0.73 1.29
CA CYS A 88 8.00 -1.22 1.06
C CYS A 88 8.62 -0.64 -0.22
N MET A 89 7.82 -0.46 -1.28
CA MET A 89 8.28 0.14 -2.52
C MET A 89 8.66 1.61 -2.32
N GLU A 90 7.80 2.42 -1.71
CA GLU A 90 8.07 3.85 -1.44
C GLU A 90 9.23 4.05 -0.46
N LEU A 91 9.36 3.17 0.54
CA LEU A 91 10.43 3.22 1.54
C LEU A 91 11.82 3.01 0.96
N ASN A 92 11.95 2.36 -0.21
CA ASN A 92 13.21 2.33 -0.94
C ASN A 92 13.71 3.75 -1.26
N GLY A 93 12.81 4.71 -1.49
CA GLY A 93 13.17 6.11 -1.69
C GLY A 93 13.88 6.72 -0.47
N LEU A 94 13.40 6.42 0.74
CA LEU A 94 14.07 6.84 1.97
C LEU A 94 15.42 6.13 2.13
N ALA A 95 15.48 4.83 1.85
CA ALA A 95 16.73 4.07 1.92
C ALA A 95 17.81 4.61 0.98
N VAL A 96 17.43 5.09 -0.22
CA VAL A 96 18.36 5.76 -1.14
C VAL A 96 18.87 7.07 -0.55
N ARG A 97 17.99 7.93 -0.01
CA ARG A 97 18.42 9.19 0.62
C ARG A 97 19.32 8.96 1.83
N LEU A 98 19.05 7.94 2.63
CA LEU A 98 19.88 7.57 3.78
C LEU A 98 21.29 7.17 3.38
N GLN A 99 21.53 6.57 2.20
CA GLN A 99 22.87 6.15 1.77
C GLN A 99 23.88 7.30 1.68
N GLU A 100 23.42 8.54 1.55
CA GLU A 100 24.29 9.72 1.49
C GLU A 100 24.98 10.02 2.83
N GLN A 101 24.35 9.66 3.96
CA GLN A 101 24.81 10.05 5.32
C GLN A 101 24.90 8.87 6.31
N CYS A 102 24.08 7.85 6.13
CA CYS A 102 24.04 6.66 6.96
C CYS A 102 25.05 5.63 6.43
N THR A 103 26.18 5.51 7.13
CA THR A 103 27.27 4.58 6.78
C THR A 103 27.49 3.59 7.92
N PRO A 104 28.18 2.46 7.67
CA PRO A 104 28.58 1.54 8.73
C PRO A 104 29.46 2.19 9.81
N GLN A 105 30.07 3.34 9.53
CA GLN A 105 30.88 4.09 10.48
C GLN A 105 30.04 5.04 11.33
N SER A 106 29.07 5.75 10.74
CA SER A 106 28.19 6.69 11.46
C SER A 106 27.13 5.95 12.26
N CYS A 107 26.49 4.94 11.67
CA CYS A 107 25.43 4.15 12.29
C CYS A 107 25.81 2.67 12.34
N ARG A 108 26.74 2.34 13.24
CA ARG A 108 27.30 0.97 13.42
C ARG A 108 26.26 -0.08 13.80
N GLN A 109 25.17 0.34 14.43
CA GLN A 109 24.09 -0.51 14.90
C GLN A 109 22.75 0.10 14.49
N MET A 110 21.75 -0.76 14.24
CA MET A 110 20.38 -0.33 13.98
C MET A 110 19.68 0.01 15.31
N THR A 111 19.59 1.29 15.64
CA THR A 111 18.93 1.82 16.84
C THR A 111 17.95 2.93 16.45
N ALA A 112 17.03 3.24 17.37
CA ALA A 112 16.19 4.44 17.29
C ALA A 112 16.33 5.30 18.55
N THR A 113 16.57 4.67 19.70
CA THR A 113 16.95 5.32 20.96
C THR A 113 18.16 4.61 21.53
N GLU A 114 18.80 5.18 22.55
CA GLU A 114 19.99 4.59 23.18
C GLU A 114 19.68 3.32 23.99
N GLN A 115 18.41 3.03 24.24
CA GLN A 115 18.00 1.95 25.13
C GLN A 115 18.00 0.57 24.47
N TRP A 116 17.76 0.49 23.15
CA TRP A 116 17.50 -0.78 22.48
C TRP A 116 18.13 -0.86 21.09
N ILE A 117 18.73 -2.03 20.82
CA ILE A 117 19.30 -2.38 19.51
C ILE A 117 18.34 -3.31 18.77
N PHE A 118 18.08 -3.00 17.50
CA PHE A 118 17.27 -3.85 16.64
C PHE A 118 18.13 -4.90 15.94
N LEU A 119 17.94 -6.17 16.34
CA LEU A 119 18.63 -7.29 15.71
C LEU A 119 18.03 -7.64 14.33
N CYS A 120 18.92 -7.94 13.38
CA CYS A 120 18.59 -8.25 11.99
C CYS A 120 18.16 -9.71 11.83
N ALA A 121 16.95 -9.93 11.30
CA ALA A 121 16.36 -11.26 11.09
C ALA A 121 16.74 -11.91 9.74
N ALA A 122 17.56 -11.27 8.91
CA ALA A 122 18.02 -11.84 7.63
C ALA A 122 19.07 -12.96 7.83
N HIS A 123 19.55 -13.14 9.05
CA HIS A 123 20.57 -14.11 9.41
C HIS A 123 19.95 -15.31 10.13
N LYS A 124 20.61 -16.48 10.05
CA LYS A 124 20.16 -17.72 10.71
C LYS A 124 19.89 -17.51 12.21
N THR A 125 20.80 -16.78 12.86
CA THR A 125 20.64 -16.28 14.22
C THR A 125 20.58 -14.76 14.14
N PRO A 126 19.56 -14.10 14.72
CA PRO A 126 19.47 -12.65 14.73
C PRO A 126 20.76 -12.03 15.27
N LYS A 127 21.31 -11.06 14.54
CA LYS A 127 22.57 -10.39 14.90
C LYS A 127 22.50 -8.91 14.61
N GLU A 128 23.46 -8.18 15.15
CA GLU A 128 23.64 -6.77 14.89
C GLU A 128 24.10 -6.53 13.44
N CYS A 129 23.61 -5.45 12.87
CA CYS A 129 24.01 -4.92 11.57
C CYS A 129 24.10 -3.40 11.69
N SER A 130 24.92 -2.78 10.85
CA SER A 130 24.83 -1.33 10.64
C SER A 130 23.40 -0.94 10.23
N ALA A 131 23.00 0.28 10.54
CA ALA A 131 21.63 0.71 10.25
C ALA A 131 21.31 0.67 8.74
N ILE A 132 22.30 0.98 7.88
CA ILE A 132 22.12 0.90 6.43
C ILE A 132 22.02 -0.56 5.93
N ASP A 133 22.83 -1.47 6.48
CA ASP A 133 22.74 -2.90 6.14
C ASP A 133 21.42 -3.49 6.64
N TYR A 134 20.99 -3.12 7.84
CA TYR A 134 19.69 -3.53 8.39
C TYR A 134 18.54 -3.08 7.50
N THR A 135 18.58 -1.83 7.05
CA THR A 135 17.57 -1.23 6.16
C THR A 135 17.48 -2.02 4.86
N ARG A 136 18.63 -2.28 4.21
CA ARG A 136 18.71 -3.09 2.99
C ARG A 136 18.17 -4.51 3.22
N HIS A 137 18.67 -5.22 4.22
CA HIS A 137 18.23 -6.57 4.55
C HIS A 137 16.74 -6.66 4.84
N THR A 138 16.18 -5.65 5.48
CA THR A 138 14.74 -5.58 5.81
C THR A 138 13.90 -5.39 4.55
N LEU A 139 14.28 -4.45 3.68
CA LEU A 139 13.57 -4.18 2.43
C LEU A 139 13.67 -5.34 1.45
N ASP A 140 14.88 -5.90 1.27
CA ASP A 140 15.11 -7.09 0.44
C ASP A 140 14.31 -8.29 0.98
N GLY A 141 14.37 -8.52 2.29
CA GLY A 141 13.62 -9.59 2.96
C GLY A 141 12.10 -9.43 2.84
N ALA A 142 11.59 -8.20 2.94
CA ALA A 142 10.18 -7.90 2.74
C ALA A 142 9.76 -8.15 1.28
N ALA A 143 10.57 -7.69 0.31
CA ALA A 143 10.32 -7.92 -1.11
C ALA A 143 10.33 -9.43 -1.44
N CYS A 144 11.32 -10.18 -0.97
CA CYS A 144 11.38 -11.62 -1.18
C CYS A 144 10.18 -12.34 -0.56
N LEU A 145 9.80 -11.98 0.68
CA LEU A 145 8.67 -12.60 1.37
C LEU A 145 7.35 -12.32 0.66
N LEU A 146 7.07 -11.05 0.36
CA LEU A 146 5.80 -10.63 -0.23
C LEU A 146 5.65 -11.12 -1.67
N ASN A 147 6.73 -11.32 -2.42
CA ASN A 147 6.67 -11.87 -3.78
C ASN A 147 6.81 -13.40 -3.83
N SER A 148 6.97 -14.09 -2.70
CA SER A 148 7.18 -15.53 -2.67
C SER A 148 5.88 -16.32 -2.87
N SER A 149 5.80 -17.13 -3.94
CA SER A 149 4.68 -18.06 -4.17
C SER A 149 4.55 -19.13 -3.09
N LYS A 150 5.59 -19.38 -2.30
CA LYS A 150 5.54 -20.31 -1.15
C LYS A 150 4.65 -19.78 -0.03
N TYR A 151 4.73 -18.48 0.25
CA TYR A 151 4.00 -17.85 1.35
C TYR A 151 2.72 -17.12 0.88
N PHE A 152 2.76 -16.60 -0.35
CA PHE A 152 1.66 -15.90 -1.02
C PHE A 152 1.44 -16.54 -2.41
N PRO A 153 0.83 -17.74 -2.47
CA PRO A 153 0.64 -18.48 -3.73
C PRO A 153 -0.33 -17.80 -4.69
N SER A 154 -1.19 -16.91 -4.18
CA SER A 154 -2.07 -16.06 -4.96
C SER A 154 -2.01 -14.65 -4.38
N ARG A 155 -2.12 -13.64 -5.26
CA ARG A 155 -2.31 -12.25 -4.89
C ARG A 155 -3.79 -11.83 -4.91
N VAL A 156 -4.67 -12.68 -5.44
CA VAL A 156 -6.13 -12.49 -5.49
C VAL A 156 -6.78 -13.00 -4.20
N SER A 157 -6.20 -14.04 -3.59
CA SER A 157 -6.71 -14.64 -2.36
C SER A 157 -5.55 -14.89 -1.41
N ILE A 158 -5.51 -14.12 -0.32
CA ILE A 158 -4.48 -14.22 0.71
C ILE A 158 -4.99 -15.14 1.82
N LYS A 159 -4.27 -16.23 2.09
CA LYS A 159 -4.61 -17.15 3.17
C LYS A 159 -4.45 -16.46 4.53
N ALA A 160 -5.36 -16.71 5.47
CA ALA A 160 -5.30 -16.17 6.84
C ALA A 160 -3.95 -16.40 7.53
N ASN A 161 -3.36 -17.59 7.38
CA ASN A 161 -2.04 -17.91 7.96
C ASN A 161 -0.90 -17.03 7.42
N SER A 162 -1.05 -16.44 6.23
CA SER A 162 -0.06 -15.54 5.63
C SER A 162 -0.16 -14.12 6.19
N VAL A 163 -1.31 -13.74 6.76
CA VAL A 163 -1.56 -12.41 7.34
C VAL A 163 -0.68 -12.15 8.55
N ASN A 164 -0.47 -13.16 9.40
CA ASN A 164 0.41 -13.06 10.58
C ASN A 164 1.87 -12.69 10.22
N ARG A 165 2.27 -12.90 8.96
CA ARG A 165 3.60 -12.52 8.46
C ARG A 165 3.69 -11.02 8.17
N LEU A 166 2.56 -10.35 7.89
CA LEU A 166 2.51 -8.92 7.62
C LEU A 166 2.95 -8.12 8.85
N ASP A 167 2.50 -8.49 10.05
CA ASP A 167 2.85 -7.79 11.30
C ASP A 167 4.37 -7.78 11.54
N SER A 168 5.03 -8.91 11.26
CA SER A 168 6.49 -9.02 11.38
C SER A 168 7.23 -8.12 10.40
N VAL A 169 6.72 -7.97 9.18
CA VAL A 169 7.27 -7.03 8.21
C VAL A 169 7.00 -5.59 8.66
N CYS A 170 5.78 -5.29 9.12
CA CYS A 170 5.40 -3.95 9.57
C CYS A 170 6.30 -3.47 10.71
N ARG A 171 6.53 -4.30 11.73
CA ARG A 171 7.43 -3.97 12.84
C ARG A 171 8.85 -3.67 12.39
N ARG A 172 9.37 -4.41 11.40
CA ARG A 172 10.74 -4.21 10.88
C ARG A 172 10.84 -2.97 10.01
N VAL A 173 9.84 -2.73 9.17
CA VAL A 173 9.71 -1.50 8.37
C VAL A 173 9.63 -0.28 9.28
N TYR A 174 8.84 -0.34 10.35
CA TYR A 174 8.70 0.78 11.28
C TYR A 174 10.03 1.21 11.93
N ARG A 175 10.92 0.25 12.22
CA ARG A 175 12.26 0.54 12.76
C ARG A 175 13.09 1.42 11.84
N ILE A 176 12.91 1.32 10.52
CA ILE A 176 13.58 2.17 9.53
C ILE A 176 13.09 3.63 9.67
N PHE A 177 11.77 3.83 9.80
CA PHE A 177 11.22 5.17 10.08
C PHE A 177 11.76 5.72 11.40
N SER A 178 11.75 4.93 12.47
CA SER A 178 12.25 5.37 13.78
C SER A 178 13.74 5.74 13.70
N HIS A 179 14.57 4.92 13.07
CA HIS A 179 15.98 5.23 12.89
C HIS A 179 16.19 6.53 12.11
N ALA A 180 15.50 6.69 10.97
CA ALA A 180 15.57 7.90 10.17
C ALA A 180 15.12 9.15 10.96
N TYR A 181 14.06 9.04 11.75
CA TYR A 181 13.53 10.14 12.56
C TYR A 181 14.53 10.60 13.64
N PHE A 182 15.10 9.68 14.41
CA PHE A 182 15.95 10.02 15.56
C PHE A 182 17.41 10.30 15.20
N HIS A 183 17.93 9.70 14.12
CA HIS A 183 19.35 9.83 13.75
C HIS A 183 19.58 10.64 12.46
N HIS A 184 18.59 10.73 11.58
CA HIS A 184 18.69 11.41 10.27
C HIS A 184 17.53 12.39 10.04
N ARG A 185 17.26 13.22 11.04
CA ARG A 185 16.02 14.00 11.14
C ARG A 185 15.71 14.84 9.89
N GLN A 186 16.72 15.53 9.35
CA GLN A 186 16.55 16.36 8.15
C GLN A 186 16.13 15.54 6.92
N ILE A 187 16.72 14.35 6.72
CA ILE A 187 16.35 13.45 5.63
C ILE A 187 14.92 12.94 5.82
N PHE A 188 14.58 12.57 7.07
CA PHE A 188 13.24 12.13 7.41
C PHE A 188 12.19 13.20 7.12
N ASP A 189 12.35 14.42 7.63
CA ASP A 189 11.37 15.50 7.46
C ASP A 189 11.16 15.83 5.98
N GLN A 190 12.25 15.98 5.20
CA GLN A 190 12.15 16.23 3.75
C GLN A 190 11.49 15.10 2.98
N PHE A 191 11.68 13.85 3.41
CA PHE A 191 11.04 12.71 2.79
C PHE A 191 9.56 12.64 3.18
N GLU A 192 9.24 12.91 4.44
CA GLU A 192 7.87 12.90 4.95
C GLU A 192 7.04 14.03 4.36
N ASP A 193 7.56 15.25 4.29
CA ASP A 193 6.89 16.39 3.64
C ASP A 193 6.53 16.09 2.17
N ALA A 194 7.41 15.34 1.50
CA ALA A 194 7.23 14.96 0.10
C ALA A 194 6.27 13.79 -0.11
N THR A 195 6.11 12.89 0.87
CA THR A 195 5.46 11.59 0.67
C THR A 195 4.31 11.28 1.62
N ALA A 196 4.30 11.86 2.83
CA ALA A 196 3.43 11.49 3.97
C ALA A 196 3.50 9.99 4.30
N LEU A 197 4.65 9.35 4.05
CA LEU A 197 4.75 7.90 4.08
C LEU A 197 4.68 7.33 5.51
N CYS A 198 5.38 7.96 6.47
CA CYS A 198 5.41 7.53 7.86
C CYS A 198 4.06 7.72 8.53
N GLU A 199 3.39 8.86 8.28
CA GLU A 199 2.03 9.13 8.71
C GLU A 199 1.07 8.06 8.18
N ARG A 200 1.03 7.86 6.85
CA ARG A 200 0.18 6.83 6.23
C ARG A 200 0.48 5.44 6.77
N PHE A 201 1.75 5.08 6.91
CA PHE A 201 2.15 3.77 7.41
C PHE A 201 1.68 3.54 8.84
N THR A 202 1.77 4.57 9.68
CA THR A 202 1.41 4.43 11.09
C THR A 202 -0.09 4.36 11.28
N THR A 203 -0.86 5.19 10.57
CA THR A 203 -2.32 5.07 10.54
C THR A 203 -2.74 3.71 9.99
N TYR A 204 -2.04 3.18 8.98
CA TYR A 204 -2.28 1.85 8.43
C TYR A 204 -2.10 0.73 9.47
N VAL A 205 -0.98 0.71 10.20
CA VAL A 205 -0.74 -0.36 11.19
C VAL A 205 -1.69 -0.29 12.38
N LEU A 206 -2.15 0.91 12.76
CA LEU A 206 -3.17 1.11 13.79
C LEU A 206 -4.56 0.71 13.30
N LYS A 207 -5.00 1.23 12.16
CA LYS A 207 -6.32 0.94 11.54
C LYS A 207 -6.56 -0.55 11.36
N TYR A 208 -5.51 -1.30 11.03
CA TYR A 208 -5.60 -2.73 10.76
C TYR A 208 -5.06 -3.65 11.86
N ASN A 209 -4.75 -3.09 13.04
CA ASN A 209 -4.25 -3.81 14.22
C ASN A 209 -3.01 -4.67 13.94
N LEU A 210 -2.09 -4.18 13.12
CA LEU A 210 -0.84 -4.87 12.75
C LEU A 210 0.29 -4.60 13.76
N MET A 211 0.16 -3.52 14.54
CA MET A 211 1.08 -3.13 15.61
C MET A 211 0.31 -2.45 16.75
N SER A 212 0.74 -2.66 18.01
CA SER A 212 0.22 -1.89 19.16
C SER A 212 0.81 -0.47 19.16
N LYS A 213 0.03 0.49 19.65
CA LYS A 213 0.41 1.89 19.84
C LYS A 213 1.68 2.04 20.68
N ASP A 214 1.91 1.15 21.65
CA ASP A 214 3.11 1.20 22.53
C ASP A 214 4.42 0.95 21.77
N ASN A 215 4.35 0.35 20.58
CA ASN A 215 5.54 0.14 19.75
C ASN A 215 5.85 1.33 18.84
N LEU A 216 5.00 2.37 18.85
CA LEU A 216 5.10 3.53 17.97
C LEU A 216 5.72 4.69 18.74
N ILE A 217 6.96 5.04 18.39
CA ILE A 217 7.76 6.05 19.09
C ILE A 217 7.97 7.32 18.27
N VAL A 218 7.65 7.29 16.97
CA VAL A 218 7.67 8.48 16.11
C VAL A 218 6.37 9.26 16.37
N PRO A 219 6.43 10.53 16.81
CA PRO A 219 5.26 11.38 16.98
C PRO A 219 4.61 11.69 15.63
N ILE A 220 3.29 11.59 15.53
CA ILE A 220 2.55 11.85 14.28
C ILE A 220 1.45 12.86 14.56
N ALA A 221 1.45 13.93 13.77
CA ALA A 221 0.39 14.92 13.79
C ALA A 221 -0.92 14.25 13.35
N GLY A 222 -1.94 14.24 14.21
CA GLY A 222 -3.24 13.63 13.93
C GLY A 222 -3.52 12.31 14.67
N ALA A 223 -2.49 11.63 15.20
CA ALA A 223 -2.68 10.60 16.23
C ALA A 223 -2.73 11.27 17.62
N ALA A 224 -3.67 12.20 17.80
CA ALA A 224 -3.69 13.15 18.91
C ALA A 224 -3.45 12.51 20.29
N ASP A 225 -2.50 13.13 20.99
CA ASP A 225 -2.50 13.42 22.42
C ASP A 225 -2.72 12.26 23.40
N SER A 226 -1.62 11.63 23.83
CA SER A 226 -1.52 11.08 25.20
C SER A 226 -0.07 10.88 25.68
N ALA A 227 0.93 10.79 24.80
CA ALA A 227 2.27 10.33 25.21
C ALA A 227 3.33 11.43 25.43
N ALA A 228 2.99 12.72 25.25
CA ALA A 228 3.99 13.79 25.25
C ALA A 228 4.26 14.46 26.62
N MET A 229 3.85 13.87 27.77
CA MET A 229 4.00 14.52 29.08
C MET A 229 4.87 13.76 30.12
N GLU A 230 5.41 12.57 29.86
CA GLU A 230 6.14 11.81 30.91
C GLU A 230 7.53 11.31 30.50
N ALA A 231 8.37 12.20 29.96
CA ALA A 231 9.80 11.90 29.84
C ALA A 231 10.69 13.09 30.23
N GLN A 232 10.33 13.77 31.31
CA GLN A 232 11.21 14.67 32.07
C GLN A 232 10.95 14.52 33.58
N ILE A 233 11.43 13.42 34.16
CA ILE A 233 11.83 13.32 35.58
C ILE A 233 13.13 12.54 35.64
#